data_AF-A0A8H6XZD7-F1
#
_entry.id   AF-A0A8H6XZD7-F1
#
_cell.length_a   1.000
_cell.length_b   1.000
_cell.length_c   1.000
_cell.angle_alpha   90.00
_cell.angle_beta   90.00
_cell.angle_gamma   90.00
#
_symmetry.space_group_name_H-M   'P 1'
#
loop_
_entity.id
_entity.type
_entity.pdbx_description
1 polymer ?
#
loop_
_entity_poly.entity_id
_entity_poly.type
_entity_poly.pdbx_seq_one_letter_code
_entity_poly.pdbx_strand_id
1 'polypeptide(L)'
;MATFDSNSSLLRSACRGREVDEDGVATQGASKERFDNRITPGDYYLPWEGVDKWEKEGVVDLMKSFAARTEGEEEQEDGSSERWQNMEDVTSRAYGMYDETGVFLALRRHNFVLKVVDLVRSRELSKYPLAVTAHILNALGEAAIGYDIGCKLGKMIKVHPALKDLAQDKKFRVLVGSFHEHGHNRLCGLDNLMTYVEGVGLEPLEGCEPFFSKSNALVSTTRYASRFHRQQAIPTYLQHTDTLDTYYSLSSTTVLEIKSTFNASRDSMRELGVQSRAEFESWRASEKAHLSTLLKEPEEETLEMEYFQELVNLQDAEYVRASFIEGDTAY
;
A
#
# COMPACT_ATOMS: atom_id res chain seq x y z
N MET A 1 -11.21 9.92 8.63
CA MET A 1 -9.99 9.12 8.44
C MET A 1 -10.37 7.71 8.04
N ALA A 2 -9.61 7.13 7.12
CA ALA A 2 -9.79 5.77 6.63
C ALA A 2 -8.41 5.11 6.44
N THR A 3 -8.39 3.80 6.26
CA THR A 3 -7.25 3.06 5.74
C THR A 3 -7.76 2.19 4.59
N PHE A 4 -6.92 1.92 3.61
CA PHE A 4 -7.24 0.93 2.59
C PHE A 4 -6.02 0.11 2.22
N ASP A 5 -6.27 -1.08 1.72
CA ASP A 5 -5.25 -1.95 1.17
C ASP A 5 -5.89 -2.99 0.22
N SER A 6 -5.06 -3.75 -0.47
CA SER A 6 -5.46 -4.84 -1.34
C SER A 6 -5.17 -6.21 -0.74
N ASN A 7 -5.98 -7.20 -1.13
CA ASN A 7 -5.81 -8.57 -0.69
C ASN A 7 -6.00 -9.54 -1.85
N SER A 8 -5.00 -10.39 -2.08
CA SER A 8 -5.03 -11.42 -3.12
C SER A 8 -5.50 -12.80 -2.65
N SER A 9 -6.03 -12.95 -1.43
CA SER A 9 -6.51 -14.26 -0.94
C SER A 9 -7.87 -14.66 -1.53
N LEU A 10 -8.74 -13.67 -1.79
CA LEU A 10 -10.08 -13.86 -2.35
C LEU A 10 -10.06 -14.01 -3.88
N LEU A 11 -9.31 -14.98 -4.39
CA LEU A 11 -9.23 -15.30 -5.82
C LEU A 11 -10.52 -15.93 -6.34
N ARG A 12 -10.98 -15.55 -7.54
CA ARG A 12 -12.05 -16.23 -8.28
C ARG A 12 -11.52 -16.82 -9.58
N SER A 13 -11.64 -18.13 -9.73
CA SER A 13 -11.15 -18.86 -10.90
C SER A 13 -11.90 -18.46 -12.16
N ALA A 14 -11.15 -18.26 -13.25
CA ALA A 14 -11.74 -17.96 -14.54
C ALA A 14 -12.45 -19.21 -15.10
N CYS A 15 -13.73 -19.08 -15.45
CA CYS A 15 -14.48 -20.17 -16.08
C CYS A 15 -14.26 -20.12 -17.59
N ARG A 16 -13.17 -20.72 -18.08
CA ARG A 16 -12.76 -20.64 -19.50
C ARG A 16 -12.60 -22.00 -20.16
N GLY A 17 -12.72 -22.02 -21.48
CA GLY A 17 -12.30 -23.16 -22.29
C GLY A 17 -10.79 -23.41 -22.22
N ARG A 18 -10.38 -24.62 -22.58
CA ARG A 18 -8.97 -24.93 -22.82
C ARG A 18 -8.76 -24.82 -24.32
N GLU A 19 -7.86 -23.96 -24.74
CA GLU A 19 -7.38 -23.88 -26.11
C GLU A 19 -5.92 -24.31 -26.12
N VAL A 20 -5.43 -24.70 -27.30
CA VAL A 20 -4.04 -25.08 -27.50
C VAL A 20 -3.52 -24.13 -28.55
N ASP A 21 -2.44 -23.40 -28.25
CA ASP A 21 -1.81 -22.53 -29.24
C ASP A 21 -1.07 -23.33 -30.32
N GLU A 22 -0.54 -22.61 -31.31
CA GLU A 22 0.13 -23.21 -32.47
C GLU A 22 1.38 -24.03 -32.08
N ASP A 23 1.94 -23.78 -30.89
CA ASP A 23 3.11 -24.46 -30.32
C ASP A 23 2.75 -25.65 -29.42
N GLY A 24 1.46 -25.98 -29.28
CA GLY A 24 1.00 -27.10 -28.45
C GLY A 24 0.87 -26.77 -26.96
N VAL A 25 0.99 -25.50 -26.57
CA VAL A 25 0.85 -25.05 -25.18
C VAL A 25 -0.62 -24.77 -24.88
N ALA A 26 -1.09 -25.28 -23.74
CA ALA A 26 -2.46 -25.06 -23.30
C ALA A 26 -2.65 -23.59 -22.88
N THR A 27 -3.43 -22.86 -23.67
CA THR A 27 -3.83 -21.47 -23.41
C THR A 27 -5.28 -21.39 -22.93
N GLN A 28 -5.64 -20.24 -22.36
CA GLN A 28 -7.00 -20.01 -21.92
C GLN A 28 -7.89 -19.56 -23.08
N GLY A 29 -8.92 -20.35 -23.37
CA GLY A 29 -9.91 -20.02 -24.39
C GLY A 29 -10.98 -19.02 -23.92
N ALA A 30 -12.02 -18.90 -24.72
CA ALA A 30 -13.17 -18.03 -24.45
C ALA A 30 -13.84 -18.34 -23.09
N SER A 31 -14.45 -17.32 -22.48
CA SER A 31 -15.23 -17.48 -21.26
C SER A 31 -16.44 -18.39 -21.50
N LYS A 32 -16.62 -19.35 -20.59
CA LYS A 32 -17.78 -20.23 -20.46
C LYS A 32 -18.73 -19.77 -19.37
N GLU A 33 -18.42 -18.67 -18.68
CA GLU A 33 -19.29 -18.13 -17.64
C GLU A 33 -20.61 -17.68 -18.27
N ARG A 34 -21.72 -18.15 -17.70
CA ARG A 34 -23.05 -17.72 -18.13
C ARG A 34 -23.19 -16.24 -17.83
N PHE A 35 -23.61 -15.47 -18.84
CA PHE A 35 -23.94 -14.06 -18.64
C PHE A 35 -25.00 -13.89 -17.54
N ASP A 36 -24.70 -13.02 -16.59
CA ASP A 36 -25.55 -12.71 -15.45
C ASP A 36 -25.64 -11.20 -15.29
N ASN A 37 -26.85 -10.65 -15.45
CA ASN A 37 -27.12 -9.22 -15.39
C ASN A 37 -27.75 -8.80 -14.05
N ARG A 38 -27.82 -9.71 -13.08
CA ARG A 38 -28.34 -9.38 -11.75
C ARG A 38 -27.35 -8.47 -11.04
N ILE A 39 -27.89 -7.48 -10.34
CA ILE A 39 -27.13 -6.52 -9.54
C ILE A 39 -27.35 -6.87 -8.08
N THR A 40 -26.28 -7.04 -7.32
CA THR A 40 -26.40 -7.26 -5.88
C THR A 40 -26.92 -5.98 -5.21
N PRO A 41 -27.92 -6.06 -4.32
CA PRO A 41 -28.33 -4.92 -3.51
C PRO A 41 -27.23 -4.49 -2.52
N GLY A 42 -27.18 -3.20 -2.22
CA GLY A 42 -26.24 -2.62 -1.27
C GLY A 42 -25.29 -1.61 -1.90
N ASP A 43 -24.51 -0.93 -1.07
CA ASP A 43 -23.63 0.17 -1.49
C ASP A 43 -22.15 -0.12 -1.22
N TYR A 44 -21.78 -1.27 -0.64
CA TYR A 44 -20.39 -1.60 -0.35
C TYR A 44 -19.49 -1.67 -1.59
N TYR A 45 -19.98 -2.20 -2.72
CA TYR A 45 -19.16 -2.32 -3.92
C TYR A 45 -19.05 -1.00 -4.68
N LEU A 46 -17.82 -0.66 -5.10
CA LEU A 46 -17.65 0.26 -6.22
C LEU A 46 -17.72 -0.53 -7.54
N PRO A 47 -18.56 -0.11 -8.49
CA PRO A 47 -18.68 -0.77 -9.78
C PRO A 47 -17.39 -0.61 -10.60
N TRP A 48 -16.99 -1.68 -11.27
CA TRP A 48 -15.76 -1.74 -12.06
C TRP A 48 -15.70 -0.68 -13.16
N GLU A 49 -16.83 -0.33 -13.79
CA GLU A 49 -16.89 0.73 -14.80
C GLU A 49 -16.45 2.08 -14.23
N GLY A 50 -16.81 2.35 -12.97
CA GLY A 50 -16.44 3.55 -12.24
C GLY A 50 -14.98 3.56 -11.78
N VAL A 51 -14.33 2.39 -11.76
CA VAL A 51 -12.92 2.22 -11.38
C VAL A 51 -12.02 2.26 -12.62
N ASP A 52 -12.43 1.64 -13.72
CA ASP A 52 -11.66 1.59 -14.98
C ASP A 52 -11.45 2.95 -15.63
N LYS A 53 -12.32 3.94 -15.36
CA LYS A 53 -12.06 5.31 -15.82
C LYS A 53 -10.74 5.87 -15.28
N TRP A 54 -10.33 5.46 -14.08
CA TRP A 54 -9.08 5.90 -13.44
C TRP A 54 -7.83 5.24 -14.02
N GLU A 55 -8.01 4.22 -14.87
CA GLU A 55 -6.92 3.64 -15.65
C GLU A 55 -6.66 4.45 -16.94
N LYS A 56 -7.73 4.99 -17.53
CA LYS A 56 -7.70 5.70 -18.82
C LYS A 56 -7.46 7.20 -18.65
N GLU A 57 -7.99 7.79 -17.58
CA GLU A 57 -7.80 9.20 -17.26
C GLU A 57 -6.42 9.41 -16.61
N GLY A 58 -5.42 9.63 -17.45
CA GLY A 58 -4.19 10.29 -17.02
C GLY A 58 -2.98 9.39 -16.77
N VAL A 59 -3.04 8.06 -16.88
CA VAL A 59 -1.87 7.20 -16.61
C VAL A 59 -0.71 7.46 -17.59
N VAL A 60 -0.98 7.75 -18.87
CA VAL A 60 0.08 8.00 -19.87
C VAL A 60 0.79 9.34 -19.63
N ASP A 61 0.05 10.42 -19.35
CA ASP A 61 0.63 11.73 -19.04
C ASP A 61 1.18 11.78 -17.61
N LEU A 62 0.63 10.97 -16.69
CA LEU A 62 1.13 10.77 -15.33
C LEU A 62 2.45 10.02 -15.35
N MET A 63 2.57 8.91 -16.09
CA MET A 63 3.85 8.20 -16.26
C MET A 63 4.90 9.09 -16.93
N LYS A 64 4.53 9.86 -17.95
CA LYS A 64 5.44 10.84 -18.59
C LYS A 64 5.84 11.99 -17.67
N SER A 65 4.92 12.51 -16.85
CA SER A 65 5.22 13.60 -15.91
C SER A 65 5.93 13.13 -14.64
N PHE A 66 5.72 11.88 -14.24
CA PHE A 66 6.49 11.23 -13.18
C PHE A 66 7.93 10.98 -13.68
N ALA A 67 8.09 10.42 -14.89
CA ALA A 67 9.39 10.22 -15.53
C ALA A 67 10.14 11.55 -15.80
N ALA A 68 9.44 12.59 -16.26
CA ALA A 68 10.05 13.91 -16.51
C ALA A 68 10.38 14.69 -15.23
N ARG A 69 9.72 14.41 -14.10
CA ARG A 69 10.07 15.01 -12.79
C ARG A 69 11.20 14.25 -12.11
N THR A 70 11.33 12.94 -12.32
CA THR A 70 12.52 12.18 -11.89
C THR A 70 13.79 12.57 -12.66
N GLU A 71 13.67 13.15 -13.86
CA GLU A 71 14.83 13.69 -14.60
C GLU A 71 15.24 15.13 -14.16
N GLY A 72 14.40 15.83 -13.38
CA GLY A 72 14.63 17.23 -12.97
C GLY A 72 14.68 17.48 -11.45
N GLU A 73 14.22 16.53 -10.65
CA GLU A 73 14.53 16.40 -9.22
C GLU A 73 15.60 15.31 -9.14
N GLU A 74 16.85 15.67 -8.81
CA GLU A 74 17.94 14.71 -8.57
C GLU A 74 17.39 13.51 -7.79
N GLU A 75 17.59 12.32 -8.36
CA GLU A 75 16.98 11.05 -7.96
C GLU A 75 16.84 10.94 -6.44
N GLN A 76 15.63 11.17 -5.93
CA GLN A 76 15.21 10.45 -4.74
C GLN A 76 15.02 9.00 -5.16
N GLU A 77 16.13 8.27 -5.21
CA GLU A 77 16.17 6.84 -5.33
C GLU A 77 15.50 6.25 -4.08
N ASP A 78 14.19 6.08 -4.23
CA ASP A 78 13.37 5.33 -3.31
C ASP A 78 13.81 3.86 -3.40
N GLY A 79 14.79 3.47 -2.59
CA GLY A 79 15.25 2.08 -2.46
C GLY A 79 14.15 1.09 -2.02
N SER A 80 12.93 1.57 -1.69
CA SER A 80 11.78 0.68 -1.50
C SER A 80 11.21 0.20 -2.84
N SER A 81 11.24 1.03 -3.90
CA SER A 81 10.69 0.72 -5.22
C SER A 81 11.35 -0.52 -5.86
N GLU A 82 12.68 -0.60 -5.83
CA GLU A 82 13.44 -1.69 -6.44
C GLU A 82 13.23 -3.03 -5.72
N ARG A 83 13.04 -3.00 -4.39
CA ARG A 83 12.83 -4.21 -3.58
C ARG A 83 11.49 -4.89 -3.89
N TRP A 84 10.49 -4.15 -4.37
CA TRP A 84 9.19 -4.68 -4.77
C TRP A 84 9.12 -5.21 -6.21
N GLN A 85 9.90 -4.64 -7.14
CA GLN A 85 9.92 -5.07 -8.56
C GLN A 85 10.40 -6.52 -8.75
N ASN A 86 11.32 -7.01 -7.93
CA ASN A 86 11.86 -8.37 -8.05
C ASN A 86 10.83 -9.49 -7.76
N MET A 87 9.64 -9.17 -7.22
CA MET A 87 8.54 -10.12 -6.99
C MET A 87 7.53 -10.20 -8.15
N GLU A 88 7.71 -9.41 -9.21
CA GLU A 88 6.73 -9.18 -10.28
C GLU A 88 6.74 -10.31 -11.34
N ASP A 89 7.91 -10.83 -11.70
CA ASP A 89 8.08 -11.77 -12.83
C ASP A 89 7.53 -13.18 -12.58
N VAL A 90 7.57 -13.69 -11.35
CA VAL A 90 7.13 -15.07 -11.02
C VAL A 90 5.59 -15.18 -10.94
N THR A 91 4.89 -14.05 -10.84
CA THR A 91 3.48 -14.02 -10.44
C THR A 91 2.51 -13.70 -11.59
N SER A 92 3.00 -13.08 -12.66
CA SER A 92 2.23 -12.77 -13.88
C SER A 92 1.54 -14.00 -14.49
N ARG A 93 2.22 -15.15 -14.53
CA ARG A 93 1.68 -16.43 -15.03
C ARG A 93 0.56 -17.01 -14.15
N ALA A 94 0.56 -16.75 -12.84
CA ALA A 94 -0.45 -17.25 -11.92
C ALA A 94 -1.78 -16.47 -12.01
N TYR A 95 -1.74 -15.18 -12.36
CA TYR A 95 -2.95 -14.35 -12.47
C TYR A 95 -3.81 -14.66 -13.69
N GLY A 96 -3.22 -15.23 -14.75
CA GLY A 96 -4.00 -15.66 -15.91
C GLY A 96 -5.14 -16.63 -15.53
N MET A 97 -4.98 -17.41 -14.46
CA MET A 97 -5.96 -18.41 -14.01
C MET A 97 -7.23 -17.82 -13.36
N TYR A 98 -7.24 -16.54 -13.03
CA TYR A 98 -8.28 -15.92 -12.21
C TYR A 98 -8.90 -14.72 -12.94
N ASP A 99 -10.23 -14.61 -12.90
CA ASP A 99 -10.91 -13.42 -13.40
C ASP A 99 -10.84 -12.28 -12.37
N GLU A 100 -11.01 -12.61 -11.09
CA GLU A 100 -10.85 -11.71 -9.96
C GLU A 100 -9.66 -12.22 -9.14
N THR A 101 -8.67 -11.37 -8.99
CA THR A 101 -7.38 -11.69 -8.38
C THR A 101 -7.33 -11.33 -6.89
N GLY A 102 -8.44 -10.78 -6.37
CA GLY A 102 -8.53 -10.30 -5.00
C GLY A 102 -9.60 -9.24 -4.80
N VAL A 103 -9.45 -8.48 -3.72
CA VAL A 103 -10.26 -7.31 -3.41
C VAL A 103 -9.37 -6.14 -2.98
N PHE A 104 -9.83 -4.92 -3.23
CA PHE A 104 -9.31 -3.70 -2.64
C PHE A 104 -10.35 -3.18 -1.65
N LEU A 105 -9.95 -2.96 -0.40
CA LEU A 105 -10.87 -2.66 0.69
C LEU A 105 -10.50 -1.35 1.36
N ALA A 106 -11.50 -0.50 1.60
CA ALA A 106 -11.37 0.66 2.46
C ALA A 106 -12.16 0.49 3.76
N LEU A 107 -11.53 0.85 4.86
CA LEU A 107 -12.08 0.84 6.20
C LEU A 107 -12.07 2.27 6.77
N ARG A 108 -13.10 2.65 7.52
CA ARG A 108 -13.06 3.82 8.41
C ARG A 108 -12.26 3.49 9.67
N ARG A 109 -11.97 4.54 10.45
CA ARG A 109 -11.60 4.41 11.85
C ARG A 109 -12.51 3.38 12.55
N HIS A 110 -11.91 2.53 13.36
CA HIS A 110 -12.58 1.43 14.06
C HIS A 110 -13.06 0.28 13.15
N ASN A 111 -12.48 0.11 11.95
CA ASN A 111 -12.67 -1.04 11.08
C ASN A 111 -14.07 -1.23 10.48
N PHE A 112 -14.85 -0.15 10.33
CA PHE A 112 -16.10 -0.20 9.54
C PHE A 112 -15.78 -0.19 8.06
N VAL A 113 -16.41 -1.06 7.29
CA VAL A 113 -16.16 -1.12 5.85
C VAL A 113 -16.79 0.08 5.14
N LEU A 114 -15.98 0.79 4.36
CA LEU A 114 -16.42 1.89 3.52
C LEU A 114 -16.86 1.42 2.16
N LYS A 115 -15.90 0.79 1.46
CA LYS A 115 -16.03 0.32 0.09
C LYS A 115 -15.12 -0.87 -0.13
N VAL A 116 -15.57 -1.73 -1.04
CA VAL A 116 -14.79 -2.84 -1.57
C VAL A 116 -14.82 -2.76 -3.10
N VAL A 117 -13.73 -3.17 -3.73
CA VAL A 117 -13.60 -3.28 -5.18
C VAL A 117 -13.01 -4.64 -5.50
N ASP A 118 -13.53 -5.32 -6.51
CA ASP A 118 -12.87 -6.51 -7.04
C ASP A 118 -11.61 -6.08 -7.80
N LEU A 119 -10.49 -6.77 -7.54
CA LEU A 119 -9.31 -6.67 -8.39
C LEU A 119 -9.55 -7.56 -9.61
N VAL A 120 -9.66 -6.97 -10.81
CA VAL A 120 -10.05 -7.72 -12.02
C VAL A 120 -8.83 -7.93 -12.90
N ARG A 121 -8.41 -9.19 -13.07
CA ARG A 121 -7.30 -9.64 -13.93
C ARG A 121 -5.99 -8.86 -13.80
N SER A 122 -5.80 -8.19 -12.67
CA SER A 122 -4.65 -7.35 -12.41
C SER A 122 -4.22 -7.55 -10.97
N ARG A 123 -3.03 -7.11 -10.61
CA ARG A 123 -2.73 -6.84 -9.20
C ARG A 123 -3.42 -5.53 -8.77
N GLU A 124 -2.95 -4.98 -7.68
CA GLU A 124 -3.23 -3.62 -7.26
C GLU A 124 -2.66 -2.59 -8.25
N LEU A 125 -3.46 -2.24 -9.25
CA LEU A 125 -3.18 -1.11 -10.13
C LEU A 125 -3.53 0.20 -9.43
N SER A 126 -2.86 1.29 -9.79
CA SER A 126 -3.12 2.62 -9.21
C SER A 126 -4.56 3.09 -9.36
N LYS A 127 -5.32 2.56 -10.33
CA LYS A 127 -6.75 2.87 -10.52
C LYS A 127 -7.61 2.58 -9.28
N TYR A 128 -7.30 1.54 -8.51
CA TYR A 128 -8.09 1.16 -7.33
C TYR A 128 -7.98 2.19 -6.19
N PRO A 129 -6.78 2.52 -5.67
CA PRO A 129 -6.65 3.55 -4.64
C PRO A 129 -7.12 4.93 -5.13
N LEU A 130 -6.92 5.28 -6.40
CA LEU A 130 -7.43 6.53 -6.97
C LEU A 130 -8.97 6.59 -6.97
N ALA A 131 -9.63 5.54 -7.44
CA ALA A 131 -11.09 5.47 -7.49
C ALA A 131 -11.72 5.53 -6.10
N VAL A 132 -11.17 4.78 -5.15
CA VAL A 132 -11.64 4.74 -3.77
C VAL A 132 -11.42 6.09 -3.08
N THR A 133 -10.24 6.71 -3.28
CA THR A 133 -9.96 8.06 -2.75
C THR A 133 -10.96 9.08 -3.29
N ALA A 134 -11.19 9.10 -4.59
CA ALA A 134 -12.17 10.00 -5.20
C ALA A 134 -13.58 9.81 -4.65
N HIS A 135 -13.99 8.55 -4.44
CA HIS A 135 -15.28 8.25 -3.85
C HIS A 135 -15.38 8.79 -2.41
N ILE A 136 -14.37 8.55 -1.59
CA ILE A 136 -14.32 9.00 -0.20
C ILE A 136 -14.36 10.54 -0.11
N LEU A 137 -13.57 11.24 -0.93
CA LEU A 137 -13.52 12.70 -0.94
C LEU A 137 -14.85 13.33 -1.33
N ASN A 138 -15.54 12.76 -2.32
CA ASN A 138 -16.84 13.25 -2.74
C ASN A 138 -17.94 12.98 -1.69
N ALA A 139 -17.85 11.87 -0.94
CA ALA A 139 -18.86 11.48 0.03
C ALA A 139 -18.67 12.14 1.41
N LEU A 140 -17.42 12.28 1.89
CA LEU A 140 -17.12 12.67 3.27
C LEU A 140 -16.45 14.04 3.40
N GLY A 141 -16.00 14.63 2.30
CA GLY A 141 -15.26 15.89 2.31
C GLY A 141 -13.84 15.69 2.83
N GLU A 142 -13.48 16.38 3.91
CA GLU A 142 -12.13 16.34 4.46
C GLU A 142 -11.75 14.93 4.96
N ALA A 143 -10.67 14.38 4.40
CA ALA A 143 -10.27 13.02 4.66
C ALA A 143 -8.75 12.87 4.76
N ALA A 144 -8.33 11.97 5.63
CA ALA A 144 -6.99 11.41 5.65
C ALA A 144 -7.09 9.90 5.43
N ILE A 145 -6.27 9.35 4.54
CA ILE A 145 -6.28 7.92 4.20
C ILE A 145 -4.91 7.29 4.45
N GLY A 146 -4.88 6.24 5.29
CA GLY A 146 -3.75 5.34 5.47
C GLY A 146 -3.60 4.37 4.31
N TYR A 147 -2.37 4.19 3.86
CA TYR A 147 -1.99 3.22 2.84
C TYR A 147 -0.48 2.96 2.90
N ASP A 148 -0.05 1.71 2.68
CA ASP A 148 1.35 1.27 2.74
C ASP A 148 2.27 2.13 1.89
N ILE A 149 1.85 2.39 0.66
CA ILE A 149 2.55 3.27 -0.29
C ILE A 149 1.85 4.64 -0.42
N GLY A 150 1.30 5.12 0.70
CA GLY A 150 0.58 6.39 0.79
C GLY A 150 1.40 7.57 0.26
N CYS A 151 2.72 7.57 0.44
CA CYS A 151 3.62 8.60 -0.11
C CYS A 151 3.57 8.67 -1.64
N LYS A 152 3.61 7.51 -2.33
CA LYS A 152 3.52 7.38 -3.78
C LYS A 152 2.13 7.79 -4.27
N LEU A 153 1.08 7.36 -3.57
CA LEU A 153 -0.30 7.79 -3.84
C LEU A 153 -0.46 9.31 -3.73
N GLY A 154 0.12 9.93 -2.70
CA GLY A 154 0.09 11.37 -2.51
C GLY A 154 0.77 12.11 -3.65
N LYS A 155 1.93 11.63 -4.11
CA LYS A 155 2.61 12.16 -5.30
C LYS A 155 1.70 12.06 -6.54
N MET A 156 1.10 10.89 -6.79
CA MET A 156 0.19 10.67 -7.93
C MET A 156 -1.03 11.61 -7.90
N ILE A 157 -1.69 11.76 -6.75
CA ILE A 157 -2.88 12.62 -6.61
C ILE A 157 -2.56 14.10 -6.89
N LYS A 158 -1.38 14.58 -6.46
CA LYS A 158 -0.95 15.97 -6.65
C LYS A 158 -0.79 16.38 -8.12
N VAL A 159 -0.58 15.42 -9.01
CA VAL A 159 -0.43 15.65 -10.46
C VAL A 159 -1.62 15.12 -11.27
N HIS A 160 -2.53 14.38 -10.66
CA HIS A 160 -3.68 13.81 -11.36
C HIS A 160 -4.70 14.90 -11.73
N PRO A 161 -5.08 15.04 -13.00
CA PRO A 161 -5.88 16.17 -13.49
C PRO A 161 -7.26 16.27 -12.81
N ALA A 162 -7.92 15.13 -12.55
CA ALA A 162 -9.24 15.11 -11.93
C ALA A 162 -9.21 15.14 -10.38
N LEU A 163 -8.09 14.78 -9.75
CA LEU A 163 -8.02 14.56 -8.30
C LEU A 163 -7.25 15.64 -7.57
N LYS A 164 -6.31 16.33 -8.23
CA LYS A 164 -5.50 17.38 -7.62
C LYS A 164 -6.37 18.46 -6.97
N ASP A 165 -7.28 19.04 -7.72
CA ASP A 165 -8.10 20.16 -7.24
C ASP A 165 -9.10 19.69 -6.19
N LEU A 166 -9.68 18.49 -6.38
CA LEU A 166 -10.57 17.88 -5.39
C LEU A 166 -9.84 17.60 -4.07
N ALA A 167 -8.64 17.04 -4.14
CA ALA A 167 -7.81 16.75 -2.97
C ALA A 167 -7.41 18.04 -2.23
N GLN A 168 -7.09 19.11 -2.96
CA GLN A 168 -6.79 20.41 -2.37
C GLN A 168 -8.02 21.05 -1.70
N ASP A 169 -9.16 21.09 -2.39
CA ASP A 169 -10.44 21.61 -1.86
C ASP A 169 -10.85 20.86 -0.59
N LYS A 170 -10.69 19.54 -0.58
CA LYS A 170 -11.00 18.68 0.56
C LYS A 170 -9.88 18.54 1.58
N LYS A 171 -8.78 19.29 1.47
CA LYS A 171 -7.60 19.18 2.38
C LYS A 171 -7.15 17.73 2.60
N PHE A 172 -7.20 16.95 1.54
CA PHE A 172 -6.89 15.54 1.57
C PHE A 172 -5.45 15.29 2.03
N ARG A 173 -5.28 14.30 2.91
CA ARG A 173 -3.95 13.84 3.33
C ARG A 173 -3.81 12.34 3.15
N VAL A 174 -2.64 11.93 2.67
CA VAL A 174 -2.20 10.54 2.72
C VAL A 174 -1.44 10.31 4.02
N LEU A 175 -1.58 9.11 4.56
CA LEU A 175 -0.89 8.66 5.75
C LEU A 175 -0.24 7.30 5.47
N VAL A 176 0.82 6.99 6.19
CA VAL A 176 1.44 5.67 6.25
C VAL A 176 1.17 5.10 7.64
N GLY A 177 0.74 3.83 7.68
CA GLY A 177 0.47 3.11 8.91
C GLY A 177 1.73 2.86 9.75
N SER A 178 1.55 2.57 11.04
CA SER A 178 2.68 2.37 11.96
C SER A 178 3.60 1.22 11.57
N PHE A 179 3.05 0.15 10.99
CA PHE A 179 3.83 -1.06 10.71
C PHE A 179 4.77 -0.85 9.52
N HIS A 180 4.36 0.02 8.59
CA HIS A 180 5.12 0.34 7.39
C HIS A 180 6.15 1.45 7.59
N GLU A 181 6.20 2.10 8.77
CA GLU A 181 7.14 3.20 9.06
C GLU A 181 8.58 2.84 8.66
N HIS A 182 9.05 1.66 9.07
CA HIS A 182 10.42 1.21 8.84
C HIS A 182 10.72 0.80 7.39
N GLY A 183 9.68 0.65 6.55
CA GLY A 183 9.83 0.37 5.12
C GLY A 183 10.08 1.63 4.28
N HIS A 184 9.84 2.82 4.84
CA HIS A 184 10.04 4.10 4.16
C HIS A 184 11.32 4.78 4.64
N ASN A 185 11.90 5.62 3.77
CA ASN A 185 13.00 6.49 4.20
C ASN A 185 12.52 7.47 5.29
N ARG A 186 13.44 7.91 6.15
CA ARG A 186 13.10 8.72 7.32
C ARG A 186 12.39 10.04 6.95
N LEU A 187 12.79 10.68 5.85
CA LEU A 187 12.13 11.89 5.34
C LEU A 187 10.65 11.66 4.99
N CYS A 188 10.34 10.55 4.32
CA CYS A 188 8.98 10.14 4.02
C CYS A 188 8.18 9.88 5.30
N GLY A 189 8.78 9.20 6.28
CA GLY A 189 8.20 8.97 7.60
C GLY A 189 7.85 10.28 8.30
N LEU A 190 8.76 11.27 8.30
CA LEU A 190 8.51 12.57 8.90
C LEU A 190 7.33 13.31 8.28
N ASP A 191 6.97 13.06 7.02
CA ASP A 191 5.87 13.74 6.33
C ASP A 191 4.54 13.01 6.37
N ASN A 192 4.56 11.68 6.25
CA ASN A 192 3.35 10.89 6.02
C ASN A 192 3.02 9.95 7.18
N LEU A 193 3.94 9.71 8.12
CA LEU A 193 3.64 8.82 9.23
C LEU A 193 2.54 9.40 10.12
N MET A 194 1.56 8.56 10.42
CA MET A 194 0.35 8.95 11.13
C MET A 194 0.61 9.49 12.55
N THR A 195 1.70 9.07 13.22
CA THR A 195 2.06 9.50 14.58
C THR A 195 2.36 10.99 14.65
N TYR A 196 2.80 11.58 13.54
CA TYR A 196 3.07 13.01 13.42
C TYR A 196 1.90 13.83 12.89
N VAL A 197 0.74 13.21 12.68
CA VAL A 197 -0.46 13.87 12.17
C VAL A 197 -1.51 13.99 13.26
N GLU A 198 -1.82 15.25 13.60
CA GLU A 198 -2.85 15.53 14.58
C GLU A 198 -4.25 15.09 14.10
N GLY A 199 -5.03 14.55 15.03
CA GLY A 199 -6.40 14.10 14.79
C GLY A 199 -6.52 12.62 14.41
N VAL A 200 -5.41 11.90 14.20
CA VAL A 200 -5.42 10.45 13.91
C VAL A 200 -5.92 9.64 15.11
N GLY A 201 -5.51 10.01 16.33
CA GLY A 201 -5.83 9.28 17.56
C GLY A 201 -4.88 8.10 17.76
N LEU A 202 -5.36 7.01 18.35
CA LEU A 202 -4.60 5.76 18.55
C LEU A 202 -4.81 4.76 17.40
N GLU A 203 -5.32 5.22 16.25
CA GLU A 203 -5.54 4.32 15.12
C GLU A 203 -4.20 3.91 14.51
N PRO A 204 -3.91 2.61 14.36
CA PRO A 204 -2.67 2.15 13.76
C PRO A 204 -2.65 2.26 12.22
N LEU A 205 -3.83 2.49 11.62
CA LEU A 205 -4.10 2.40 10.18
C LEU A 205 -3.82 1.02 9.54
N GLU A 206 -3.56 -0.01 10.34
CA GLU A 206 -3.38 -1.43 9.96
C GLU A 206 -4.68 -2.23 10.16
N GLY A 207 -5.82 -1.65 9.76
CA GLY A 207 -7.12 -2.29 9.93
C GLY A 207 -7.41 -3.38 8.89
N CYS A 208 -6.74 -3.28 7.74
CA CYS A 208 -7.01 -4.09 6.56
C CYS A 208 -6.52 -5.53 6.75
N GLU A 209 -5.36 -5.74 7.34
CA GLU A 209 -4.69 -7.04 7.49
C GLU A 209 -5.48 -7.96 8.45
N PRO A 210 -5.90 -7.50 9.65
CA PRO A 210 -6.80 -8.29 10.50
C PRO A 210 -8.13 -8.57 9.81
N PHE A 211 -8.67 -7.62 9.07
CA PHE A 211 -9.90 -7.82 8.31
C PHE A 211 -9.73 -8.89 7.24
N PHE A 212 -8.63 -8.84 6.47
CA PHE A 212 -8.33 -9.81 5.43
C PHE A 212 -8.16 -11.22 6.00
N SER A 213 -7.49 -11.33 7.14
CA SER A 213 -7.37 -12.59 7.87
C SER A 213 -8.75 -13.20 8.18
N LYS A 214 -9.70 -12.40 8.69
CA LYS A 214 -11.08 -12.85 8.94
C LYS A 214 -11.81 -13.20 7.65
N SER A 215 -11.64 -12.39 6.60
CA SER A 215 -12.33 -12.55 5.31
C SER A 215 -11.95 -13.84 4.58
N ASN A 216 -10.85 -14.49 4.97
CA ASN A 216 -10.44 -15.78 4.42
C ASN A 216 -11.51 -16.89 4.55
N ALA A 217 -12.46 -16.72 5.48
CA ALA A 217 -13.64 -17.59 5.59
C ALA A 217 -14.48 -17.64 4.29
N LEU A 218 -14.40 -16.61 3.43
CA LEU A 218 -15.11 -16.55 2.16
C LEU A 218 -14.39 -17.24 1.00
N VAL A 219 -13.12 -17.62 1.16
CA VAL A 219 -12.31 -18.13 0.04
C VAL A 219 -12.94 -19.37 -0.58
N SER A 220 -13.40 -20.33 0.24
CA SER A 220 -13.96 -21.58 -0.24
C SER A 220 -15.26 -21.40 -1.03
N THR A 221 -16.10 -20.45 -0.63
CA THR A 221 -17.42 -20.22 -1.24
C THR A 221 -17.35 -19.28 -2.44
N THR A 222 -16.38 -18.37 -2.48
CA THR A 222 -16.26 -17.37 -3.56
C THR A 222 -15.33 -17.81 -4.70
N ARG A 223 -14.42 -18.76 -4.47
CA ARG A 223 -13.39 -19.15 -5.46
C ARG A 223 -13.93 -19.67 -6.78
N TYR A 224 -15.00 -20.44 -6.74
CA TYR A 224 -15.64 -21.02 -7.92
C TYR A 224 -17.05 -20.47 -8.16
N ALA A 225 -17.43 -19.42 -7.43
CA ALA A 225 -18.70 -18.75 -7.63
C ALA A 225 -18.73 -18.03 -8.98
N SER A 226 -19.93 -17.80 -9.52
CA SER A 226 -20.10 -16.78 -10.56
C SER A 226 -19.82 -15.40 -9.97
N ARG A 227 -19.52 -14.41 -10.82
CA ARG A 227 -19.37 -13.01 -10.39
C ARG A 227 -20.51 -12.51 -9.50
N PHE A 228 -21.77 -12.75 -9.88
CA PHE A 228 -22.94 -12.34 -9.09
C PHE A 228 -22.92 -12.92 -7.66
N HIS A 229 -22.79 -14.23 -7.50
CA HIS A 229 -22.76 -14.87 -6.19
C HIS A 229 -21.56 -14.45 -5.34
N ARG A 230 -20.39 -14.18 -5.94
CA ARG A 230 -19.26 -13.56 -5.23
C ARG A 230 -19.64 -12.18 -4.70
N GLN A 231 -20.20 -11.33 -5.57
CA GLN A 231 -20.65 -9.99 -5.23
C GLN A 231 -21.87 -9.99 -4.32
N GLN A 232 -22.54 -11.13 -4.10
CA GLN A 232 -23.57 -11.32 -3.08
C GLN A 232 -22.97 -11.76 -1.74
N ALA A 233 -22.06 -12.73 -1.76
CA ALA A 233 -21.44 -13.29 -0.56
C ALA A 233 -20.58 -12.28 0.19
N ILE A 234 -19.73 -11.54 -0.54
CA ILE A 234 -18.82 -10.56 0.08
C ILE A 234 -19.59 -9.48 0.84
N PRO A 235 -20.51 -8.71 0.25
CA PRO A 235 -21.19 -7.63 0.97
C PRO A 235 -22.06 -8.14 2.13
N THR A 236 -22.65 -9.32 1.98
CA THR A 236 -23.39 -9.97 3.08
C THR A 236 -22.48 -10.23 4.28
N TYR A 237 -21.25 -10.71 4.03
CA TYR A 237 -20.23 -10.87 5.06
C TYR A 237 -19.78 -9.53 5.63
N LEU A 238 -19.50 -8.51 4.80
CA LEU A 238 -19.12 -7.17 5.26
C LEU A 238 -20.20 -6.59 6.18
N GLN A 239 -21.46 -6.68 5.78
CA GLN A 239 -22.60 -6.20 6.56
C GLN A 239 -22.72 -6.94 7.90
N HIS A 240 -22.51 -8.27 7.90
CA HIS A 240 -22.49 -9.06 9.13
C HIS A 240 -21.37 -8.61 10.06
N THR A 241 -20.14 -8.48 9.54
CA THR A 241 -18.98 -8.03 10.31
C THR A 241 -19.20 -6.64 10.89
N ASP A 242 -19.63 -5.68 10.08
CA ASP A 242 -19.90 -4.32 10.55
C ASP A 242 -20.98 -4.32 11.64
N THR A 243 -22.07 -5.07 11.45
CA THR A 243 -23.24 -5.09 12.35
C THR A 243 -22.94 -5.78 13.68
N LEU A 244 -22.21 -6.89 13.68
CA LEU A 244 -22.09 -7.80 14.83
C LEU A 244 -20.71 -7.78 15.49
N ASP A 245 -19.63 -7.65 14.71
CA ASP A 245 -18.28 -7.60 15.25
C ASP A 245 -17.91 -6.15 15.57
N THR A 246 -17.93 -5.28 14.56
CA THR A 246 -17.34 -3.94 14.63
C THR A 246 -18.09 -3.04 15.63
N TYR A 247 -19.43 -3.04 15.60
CA TYR A 247 -20.23 -2.33 16.60
C TYR A 247 -20.01 -2.83 18.03
N TYR A 248 -19.82 -4.14 18.22
CA TYR A 248 -19.55 -4.69 19.55
C TYR A 248 -18.19 -4.20 20.06
N SER A 249 -17.13 -4.29 19.23
CA SER A 249 -15.78 -3.86 19.59
C SER A 249 -15.68 -2.36 19.91
N LEU A 250 -16.47 -1.51 19.26
CA LEU A 250 -16.53 -0.07 19.60
C LEU A 250 -16.85 0.18 21.08
N SER A 251 -17.74 -0.64 21.65
CA SER A 251 -18.27 -0.44 23.00
C SER A 251 -17.28 -0.83 24.11
N SER A 252 -16.34 -1.75 23.83
CA SER A 252 -15.40 -2.27 24.82
C SER A 252 -14.09 -1.49 24.92
N THR A 253 -13.63 -0.89 23.82
CA THR A 253 -12.21 -0.49 23.69
C THR A 253 -11.98 1.03 23.86
N THR A 254 -12.96 1.88 23.59
CA THR A 254 -12.67 3.28 23.23
C THR A 254 -12.39 4.26 24.37
N VAL A 255 -12.94 4.10 25.59
CA VAL A 255 -12.82 5.16 26.62
C VAL A 255 -11.71 4.92 27.63
N LEU A 256 -11.50 3.67 28.04
CA LEU A 256 -10.54 3.35 29.10
C LEU A 256 -9.09 3.41 28.59
N GLU A 257 -8.84 2.85 27.40
CA GLU A 257 -7.50 2.82 26.80
C GLU A 257 -6.98 4.22 26.45
N ILE A 258 -7.84 5.10 25.95
CA ILE A 258 -7.44 6.49 25.63
C ILE A 258 -6.98 7.22 26.90
N LYS A 259 -7.71 7.06 28.02
CA LYS A 259 -7.36 7.73 29.28
C LYS A 259 -6.07 7.19 29.88
N SER A 260 -5.87 5.87 29.87
CA SER A 260 -4.63 5.27 30.39
C SER A 260 -3.43 5.70 29.57
N THR A 261 -3.53 5.66 28.24
CA THR A 261 -2.43 6.02 27.34
C THR A 261 -2.07 7.49 27.43
N PHE A 262 -3.07 8.38 27.56
CA PHE A 262 -2.82 9.81 27.77
C PHE A 262 -2.05 10.09 29.06
N ASN A 263 -2.45 9.45 30.17
CA ASN A 263 -1.77 9.61 31.45
C ASN A 263 -0.33 9.07 31.39
N ALA A 264 -0.14 7.88 30.80
CA ALA A 264 1.19 7.30 30.63
C ALA A 264 2.11 8.21 29.79
N SER A 265 1.61 8.74 28.66
CA SER A 265 2.37 9.67 27.82
C SER A 265 2.76 10.94 28.57
N ARG A 266 1.84 11.52 29.35
CA ARG A 266 2.14 12.69 30.19
C ARG A 266 3.19 12.40 31.25
N ASP A 267 3.10 11.23 31.91
CA ASP A 267 4.04 10.85 32.95
C ASP A 267 5.43 10.60 32.35
N SER A 268 5.52 9.96 31.18
CA SER A 268 6.79 9.83 30.43
C SER A 268 7.37 11.17 30.01
N MET A 269 6.55 12.13 29.56
CA MET A 269 7.03 13.50 29.25
C MET A 269 7.67 14.15 30.48
N ARG A 270 7.02 14.00 31.65
CA ARG A 270 7.55 14.54 32.91
C ARG A 270 8.87 13.86 33.32
N GLU A 271 8.98 12.55 33.17
CA GLU A 271 10.21 11.80 33.46
C GLU A 271 11.37 12.19 32.54
N LEU A 272 11.08 12.43 31.26
CA LEU A 272 12.07 12.86 30.27
C LEU A 272 12.35 14.38 30.29
N GLY A 273 11.69 15.12 31.18
CA GLY A 273 11.87 16.57 31.31
C GLY A 273 11.25 17.41 30.19
N VAL A 274 10.41 16.81 29.34
CA VAL A 274 9.72 17.48 28.23
C VAL A 274 8.57 18.30 28.79
N GLN A 275 8.63 19.62 28.64
CA GLN A 275 7.69 20.56 29.23
C GLN A 275 6.46 20.78 28.34
N SER A 276 6.63 20.66 27.02
CA SER A 276 5.57 20.96 26.06
C SER A 276 5.55 20.01 24.86
N ARG A 277 4.34 19.73 24.36
CA ARG A 277 4.16 19.00 23.09
C ARG A 277 4.78 19.74 21.90
N ALA A 278 4.91 21.07 21.99
CA ALA A 278 5.55 21.89 20.95
C ALA A 278 7.04 21.53 20.76
N GLU A 279 7.70 20.93 21.76
CA GLU A 279 9.08 20.46 21.62
C GLU A 279 9.18 19.34 20.59
N PHE A 280 8.21 18.42 20.52
CA PHE A 280 8.18 17.37 19.50
C PHE A 280 8.06 17.93 18.09
N GLU A 281 7.26 18.99 17.91
CA GLU A 281 7.13 19.67 16.61
C GLU A 281 8.42 20.35 16.21
N SER A 282 9.11 20.99 17.16
CA SER A 282 10.43 21.58 16.93
C SER A 282 11.47 20.52 16.57
N TRP A 283 11.50 19.39 17.27
CA TRP A 283 12.44 18.30 16.98
C TRP A 283 12.18 17.70 15.61
N ARG A 284 10.91 17.43 15.27
CA ARG A 284 10.52 16.94 13.94
C ARG A 284 10.95 17.93 12.84
N ALA A 285 10.76 19.22 13.05
CA ALA A 285 11.16 20.25 12.09
C ALA A 285 12.70 20.31 11.93
N SER A 286 13.44 20.28 13.04
CA SER A 286 14.91 20.25 13.02
C SER A 286 15.46 18.99 12.36
N GLU A 287 14.89 17.82 12.67
CA GLU A 287 15.26 16.54 12.07
C GLU A 287 15.02 16.57 10.56
N LYS A 288 13.84 17.05 10.13
CA LYS A 288 13.52 17.20 8.72
C LYS A 288 14.50 18.14 8.01
N ALA A 289 14.81 19.28 8.62
CA ALA A 289 15.76 20.24 8.06
C ALA A 289 17.15 19.62 7.90
N HIS A 290 17.64 18.92 8.93
CA HIS A 290 18.93 18.23 8.88
C HIS A 290 18.96 17.14 7.80
N LEU A 291 17.99 16.23 7.78
CA LEU A 291 17.94 15.16 6.79
C LEU A 291 17.78 15.67 5.35
N SER A 292 17.11 16.82 5.16
CA SER A 292 17.01 17.46 3.84
C SER A 292 18.35 18.02 3.35
N THR A 293 19.32 18.26 4.24
CA THR A 293 20.69 18.66 3.84
C THR A 293 21.59 17.48 3.47
N LEU A 294 21.21 16.26 3.87
CA LEU A 294 21.94 15.01 3.64
C LEU A 294 21.43 14.26 2.40
N LEU A 295 20.77 14.95 1.46
CA LEU A 295 20.24 14.34 0.23
C LEU A 295 21.35 13.80 -0.67
N LYS A 296 22.59 14.27 -0.50
CA LYS A 296 23.79 13.72 -1.12
C LYS A 296 24.70 13.25 -0.01
N GLU A 297 25.22 12.03 -0.11
CA GLU A 297 26.26 11.55 0.80
C GLU A 297 27.44 12.54 0.76
N PRO A 298 28.05 12.86 1.91
CA PRO A 298 29.26 13.67 1.92
C PRO A 298 30.33 13.00 1.06
N GLU A 299 30.90 13.74 0.10
CA GLU A 299 31.90 13.19 -0.84
C GLU A 299 33.09 12.54 -0.12
N GLU A 300 33.43 13.02 1.08
CA GLU A 300 34.46 12.46 1.94
C GLU A 300 34.07 11.07 2.50
N GLU A 301 32.84 10.92 3.00
CA GLU A 301 32.36 9.64 3.55
C GLU A 301 32.15 8.59 2.45
N THR A 302 31.60 9.00 1.29
CA THR A 302 31.46 8.10 0.12
C THR A 302 32.84 7.61 -0.36
N LEU A 303 33.83 8.52 -0.46
CA LEU A 303 35.19 8.15 -0.86
C LEU A 303 35.85 7.20 0.12
N GLU A 304 35.67 7.40 1.43
CA GLU A 304 36.18 6.49 2.46
C GLU A 304 35.55 5.10 2.38
N MET A 305 34.22 5.02 2.16
CA MET A 305 33.51 3.77 1.98
C MET A 305 33.90 3.04 0.70
N GLU A 306 34.01 3.74 -0.42
CA GLU A 306 34.49 3.19 -1.69
C GLU A 306 35.93 2.66 -1.56
N TYR A 307 36.81 3.45 -0.94
CA TYR A 307 38.20 3.03 -0.69
C TYR A 307 38.26 1.78 0.20
N PHE A 308 37.45 1.71 1.26
CA PHE A 308 37.37 0.52 2.11
C PHE A 308 36.85 -0.70 1.33
N GLN A 309 35.83 -0.53 0.49
CA GLN A 309 35.31 -1.61 -0.35
C GLN A 309 36.36 -2.12 -1.34
N GLU A 310 37.14 -1.23 -1.94
CA GLU A 310 38.25 -1.59 -2.82
C GLU A 310 39.38 -2.33 -2.07
N LEU A 311 39.68 -1.96 -0.82
CA LEU A 311 40.63 -2.70 0.02
C LEU A 311 40.15 -4.12 0.33
N VAL A 312 38.86 -4.29 0.63
CA VAL A 312 38.25 -5.62 0.84
C VAL A 312 38.35 -6.45 -0.45
N ASN A 313 37.99 -5.86 -1.59
CA ASN A 313 38.08 -6.53 -2.90
C ASN A 313 39.53 -6.96 -3.22
N LEU A 314 40.51 -6.10 -2.91
CA LEU A 314 41.93 -6.41 -3.08
C LEU A 314 42.36 -7.58 -2.21
N GLN A 315 41.97 -7.58 -0.93
CA GLN A 315 42.31 -8.65 0.01
C GLN A 315 41.73 -10.01 -0.44
N ASP A 316 40.49 -10.01 -0.90
CA ASP A 316 39.84 -11.22 -1.44
C ASP A 316 40.56 -11.73 -2.70
N ALA A 317 40.95 -10.83 -3.60
CA ALA A 317 41.70 -11.19 -4.79
C ALA A 317 43.10 -11.74 -4.47
N GLU A 318 43.80 -11.18 -3.48
CA GLU A 318 45.08 -11.68 -3.00
C GLU A 318 44.96 -13.05 -2.35
N TYR A 319 43.90 -13.30 -1.58
CA TYR A 319 43.61 -14.61 -0.99
C TYR A 319 43.33 -15.68 -2.05
N VAL A 320 42.52 -15.36 -3.06
CA VAL A 320 42.26 -16.26 -4.20
C VAL A 320 43.55 -16.54 -4.97
N ARG A 321 44.40 -15.53 -5.17
CA ARG A 321 45.69 -15.69 -5.85
C ARG A 321 46.66 -16.58 -5.05
N ALA A 322 46.76 -16.39 -3.74
CA ALA A 322 47.61 -17.18 -2.87
C ALA A 322 47.18 -18.66 -2.82
N SER A 323 45.88 -18.92 -2.72
CA SER A 323 45.32 -20.29 -2.74
C SER A 323 45.49 -20.99 -4.09
N PHE A 324 45.48 -20.26 -5.21
CA PHE A 324 45.80 -20.81 -6.53
C PHE A 324 47.29 -21.19 -6.66
N ILE A 325 48.20 -20.37 -6.12
CA ILE A 325 49.65 -20.61 -6.17
C ILE A 325 50.05 -21.79 -5.28
N GLU A 326 49.42 -21.97 -4.12
CA GLU A 326 49.67 -23.13 -3.25
C GLU A 326 49.15 -24.45 -3.86
N GLY A 327 48.04 -24.40 -4.61
CA GLY A 327 47.49 -25.57 -5.33
C GLY A 327 48.37 -26.10 -6.47
N ASP A 328 49.12 -25.23 -7.15
CA ASP A 328 50.02 -25.60 -8.27
C ASP A 328 51.39 -26.15 -7.82
N THR A 329 51.71 -26.12 -6.53
CA THR A 329 52.94 -26.72 -5.98
C THR A 329 52.77 -28.16 -5.48
N ALA A 330 51.56 -28.72 -5.61
CA ALA A 330 51.21 -30.09 -5.23
C ALA A 330 51.02 -31.00 -6.46
N TYR A 331 52.05 -31.14 -7.30
CA TYR A 331 52.17 -32.23 -8.28
C TYR A 331 53.61 -32.72 -8.44
#